data_AF-A0A4Q9MKP3-F1
#
_entry.id   AF-A0A4Q9MKP3-F1
#
_cell.length_a   1.000
_cell.length_b   1.000
_cell.length_c   1.000
_cell.angle_alpha   90.00
_cell.angle_beta   90.00
_cell.angle_gamma   90.00
#
_symmetry.space_group_name_H-M   'P 1'
#
loop_
_entity.id
_entity.type
_entity.pdbx_description
1 polymer ?
#
loop_
_entity_poly.entity_id
_entity_poly.type
_entity_poly.pdbx_seq_one_letter_code
_entity_poly.pdbx_strand_id
1 'polypeptide(L)'
;ESGLFDKSKVAVVGNGRCASSCSLFSITLAKEEGAKTVVYGGKRGVPQQYCGTVGGQSTDFSTIDSEVKTTHLKNNSLAPPDFLTNSVQGITWRLGFGIDNKNEPEEWQNHPADVNLALTADM
;
A
#
# COMPACT_ATOMS: atom_id res chain seq x y z
N GLU A 1 -0.57 28.07 0.73
CA GLU A 1 0.76 27.84 0.11
C GLU A 1 0.51 27.27 -1.29
N SER A 2 1.16 27.77 -2.34
CA SER A 2 1.01 27.23 -3.70
C SER A 2 2.12 26.23 -3.98
N GLY A 3 1.78 25.03 -4.44
CA GLY A 3 2.75 24.00 -4.81
C GLY A 3 3.68 24.44 -5.96
N LEU A 4 4.85 23.81 -6.07
CA LEU A 4 5.86 24.11 -7.10
C LEU A 4 5.35 23.81 -8.53
N PHE A 5 4.43 22.84 -8.65
CA PHE A 5 3.79 22.44 -9.90
C PHE A 5 2.27 22.37 -9.72
N ASP A 6 1.55 22.60 -10.80
CA ASP A 6 0.13 22.24 -10.90
C ASP A 6 0.00 20.73 -10.72
N LYS A 7 -0.79 20.30 -9.73
CA LYS A 7 -0.89 18.89 -9.33
C LYS A 7 -1.46 18.01 -10.45
N SER A 8 -2.32 18.58 -11.31
CA SER A 8 -2.83 17.89 -12.50
C SER A 8 -1.77 17.63 -13.58
N LYS A 9 -0.60 18.29 -13.47
CA LYS A 9 0.55 18.14 -14.35
C LYS A 9 1.68 17.31 -13.71
N VAL A 10 1.37 16.60 -12.63
CA VAL A 10 2.30 15.67 -11.96
C VAL A 10 1.96 14.23 -12.35
N ALA A 11 2.98 13.41 -12.54
CA ALA A 11 2.84 11.97 -12.72
C ALA A 11 3.58 11.21 -11.61
N VAL A 12 2.92 10.23 -11.01
CA VAL A 12 3.49 9.26 -10.07
C VAL A 12 3.96 8.05 -10.85
N VAL A 13 5.27 7.80 -10.86
CA VAL A 13 5.89 6.69 -11.60
C VAL A 13 6.33 5.61 -10.62
N GLY A 14 5.92 4.37 -10.83
CA GLY A 14 6.25 3.24 -9.97
C GLY A 14 6.13 1.88 -10.65
N ASN A 15 6.32 0.79 -9.91
CA ASN A 15 6.17 -0.59 -10.40
C ASN A 15 4.96 -1.33 -9.79
N GLY A 16 4.02 -0.57 -9.22
CA GLY A 16 2.83 -1.14 -8.56
C GLY A 16 3.07 -1.80 -7.20
N ARG A 17 4.31 -1.83 -6.68
CA ARG A 17 4.63 -2.44 -5.37
C ARG A 17 4.52 -1.49 -4.19
N CYS A 18 4.15 -0.24 -4.44
CA CYS A 18 3.99 0.75 -3.39
C CYS A 18 2.87 0.32 -2.43
N ALA A 19 3.15 0.26 -1.14
CA ALA A 19 2.23 -0.15 -0.08
C ALA A 19 2.33 0.76 1.15
N SER A 20 1.40 0.61 2.09
CA SER A 20 1.34 1.41 3.33
C SER A 20 1.15 2.91 3.06
N SER A 21 2.02 3.77 3.60
CA SER A 21 1.83 5.22 3.50
C SER A 21 2.00 5.73 2.07
N CYS A 22 2.83 5.06 1.26
CA CYS A 22 3.03 5.50 -0.12
C CYS A 22 1.77 5.21 -0.97
N SER A 23 1.05 4.10 -0.71
CA SER A 23 -0.18 3.80 -1.46
C SER A 23 -1.27 4.81 -1.14
N LEU A 24 -1.46 5.15 0.15
CA LEU A 24 -2.36 6.24 0.55
C LEU A 24 -2.03 7.55 -0.16
N PHE A 25 -0.75 7.92 -0.19
CA PHE A 25 -0.28 9.13 -0.85
C PHE A 25 -0.56 9.11 -2.36
N SER A 26 -0.20 8.04 -3.05
CA SER A 26 -0.43 7.89 -4.49
C SER A 26 -1.91 7.90 -4.85
N ILE A 27 -2.75 7.21 -4.06
CA ILE A 27 -4.20 7.18 -4.24
C ILE A 27 -4.78 8.59 -4.09
N THR A 28 -4.38 9.30 -3.03
CA THR A 28 -4.87 10.67 -2.77
C THR A 28 -4.47 11.60 -3.90
N LEU A 29 -3.21 11.57 -4.34
CA LEU A 29 -2.75 12.39 -5.46
C LEU A 29 -3.51 12.08 -6.76
N ALA A 30 -3.77 10.80 -7.03
CA ALA A 30 -4.46 10.40 -8.26
C ALA A 30 -5.94 10.83 -8.24
N LYS A 31 -6.64 10.57 -7.12
CA LYS A 31 -8.10 10.76 -7.02
C LYS A 31 -8.52 12.19 -6.71
N GLU A 32 -7.83 12.88 -5.80
CA GLU A 32 -8.22 14.23 -5.35
C GLU A 32 -7.50 15.34 -6.12
N GLU A 33 -6.27 15.08 -6.59
CA GLU A 33 -5.40 16.14 -7.13
C GLU A 33 -5.18 16.03 -8.64
N GLY A 34 -5.72 14.98 -9.27
CA GLY A 34 -5.66 14.75 -10.71
C GLY A 34 -4.28 14.33 -11.23
N ALA A 35 -3.38 13.86 -10.36
CA ALA A 35 -2.09 13.36 -10.78
C ALA A 35 -2.25 12.07 -11.62
N LYS A 36 -1.41 11.92 -12.65
CA LYS A 36 -1.38 10.70 -13.47
C LYS A 36 -0.54 9.60 -12.83
N THR A 37 -0.89 8.35 -13.06
CA THR A 37 -0.18 7.19 -12.54
C THR A 37 0.43 6.37 -13.67
N VAL A 38 1.73 6.08 -13.55
CA VAL A 38 2.48 5.29 -14.53
C VAL A 38 3.08 4.09 -13.83
N VAL A 39 2.73 2.90 -14.30
CA VAL A 39 3.33 1.64 -13.82
C VAL A 39 4.25 1.06 -14.87
N TYR A 40 5.51 0.84 -14.51
CA TYR A 40 6.45 0.15 -15.37
C TYR A 40 6.55 -1.34 -15.05
N GLY A 41 6.80 -2.15 -16.09
CA GLY A 41 6.95 -3.59 -15.98
C GLY A 41 5.61 -4.34 -15.92
N GLY A 42 5.54 -5.39 -15.11
CA GLY A 42 4.36 -6.24 -15.02
C GLY A 42 4.17 -7.17 -16.22
N LYS A 43 3.04 -7.87 -16.26
CA LYS A 43 2.70 -8.81 -17.34
C LYS A 43 2.04 -8.08 -18.50
N ARG A 44 2.58 -8.23 -19.71
CA ARG A 44 2.00 -7.64 -20.93
C ARG A 44 0.55 -8.09 -21.12
N GLY A 45 -0.31 -7.13 -21.46
CA GLY A 45 -1.75 -7.36 -21.67
C GLY A 45 -2.57 -7.48 -20.38
N VAL A 46 -1.94 -7.34 -19.20
CA VAL A 46 -2.64 -7.30 -17.92
C VAL A 46 -2.62 -5.86 -17.40
N PRO A 47 -3.77 -5.25 -17.07
CA PRO A 47 -3.81 -3.96 -16.39
C PRO A 47 -3.05 -4.02 -15.06
N GLN A 48 -2.10 -3.11 -14.85
CA GLN A 48 -1.37 -3.03 -13.58
C GLN A 48 -2.07 -2.07 -12.62
N GLN A 49 -1.94 -2.37 -11.33
CA GLN A 49 -2.35 -1.46 -10.26
C GLN A 49 -1.16 -0.55 -9.90
N TYR A 50 -1.40 0.73 -9.64
CA TYR A 50 -0.32 1.66 -9.27
C TYR A 50 0.13 1.51 -7.80
N CYS A 51 -0.63 0.80 -6.99
CA CYS A 51 -0.27 0.43 -5.63
C CYS A 51 -0.72 -1.00 -5.28
N GLY A 52 -0.12 -1.54 -4.22
CA GLY A 52 -0.57 -2.75 -3.52
C GLY A 52 -1.37 -2.36 -2.28
N THR A 53 -1.07 -3.00 -1.15
CA THR A 53 -1.80 -2.79 0.11
C THR A 53 -1.85 -1.31 0.52
N VAL A 54 -3.07 -0.80 0.60
CA VAL A 54 -3.46 0.53 1.02
C VAL A 54 -3.23 0.69 2.52
N GLY A 55 -2.53 1.76 2.85
CA GLY A 55 -2.06 2.00 4.20
C GLY A 55 -3.15 2.03 5.28
N GLY A 56 -2.77 1.41 6.38
CA GLY A 56 -3.27 1.57 7.74
C GLY A 56 -2.06 1.43 8.68
N GLN A 57 -2.26 1.41 10.00
CA GLN A 57 -1.17 1.07 10.92
C GLN A 57 -0.76 -0.38 10.65
N SER A 58 0.34 -0.56 9.95
CA SER A 58 0.82 -1.87 9.48
C SER A 58 2.08 -2.23 10.24
N THR A 59 2.11 -3.42 10.82
CA THR A 59 3.30 -4.00 11.44
C THR A 59 3.37 -5.47 11.09
N ASP A 60 4.43 -6.15 11.49
CA ASP A 60 4.53 -7.60 11.37
C ASP A 60 4.38 -8.27 12.74
N PHE A 61 3.94 -9.53 12.71
CA PHE A 61 3.75 -10.35 13.90
C PHE A 61 5.02 -10.43 14.75
N SER A 62 6.19 -10.63 14.13
CA SER A 62 7.46 -10.78 14.84
C SER A 62 7.84 -9.54 15.65
N THR A 63 7.56 -8.35 15.14
CA THR A 63 7.74 -7.08 15.85
C THR A 63 6.87 -7.04 17.10
N ILE A 64 5.57 -7.33 17.00
CA ILE A 64 4.66 -7.36 18.16
C ILE A 64 5.07 -8.41 19.18
N ASP A 65 5.35 -9.63 18.72
CA ASP A 65 5.72 -10.73 19.61
C ASP A 65 7.02 -10.41 20.38
N SER A 66 7.97 -9.75 19.72
CA SER A 66 9.20 -9.26 20.35
C SER A 66 8.93 -8.19 21.40
N GLU A 67 8.02 -7.24 21.15
CA GLU A 67 7.62 -6.22 22.13
C GLU A 67 6.90 -6.85 23.34
N VAL A 68 5.99 -7.80 23.12
CA VAL A 68 5.29 -8.54 24.18
C VAL A 68 6.28 -9.36 25.03
N LYS A 69 7.27 -9.99 24.41
CA LYS A 69 8.35 -10.71 25.10
C LYS A 69 9.23 -9.76 25.92
N THR A 70 9.62 -8.64 25.34
CA THR A 70 10.47 -7.61 25.99
C THR A 70 9.78 -6.99 27.19
N THR A 71 8.46 -6.85 27.15
CA THR A 71 7.65 -6.34 28.26
C THR A 71 7.20 -7.43 29.25
N HIS A 72 7.66 -8.68 29.06
CA HIS A 72 7.32 -9.84 29.89
C HIS A 72 5.82 -10.17 29.98
N LEU A 73 5.07 -9.87 28.91
CA LEU A 73 3.61 -10.04 28.86
C LEU A 73 3.14 -11.36 28.24
N LYS A 74 4.04 -12.30 27.91
CA LYS A 74 3.68 -13.60 27.28
C LYS A 74 2.79 -14.50 28.14
N ASN A 75 2.73 -14.28 29.44
CA ASN A 75 1.84 -15.02 30.34
C ASN A 75 0.39 -14.48 30.34
N ASN A 76 0.11 -13.37 29.64
CA ASN A 76 -1.24 -12.84 29.51
C ASN A 76 -2.07 -13.72 28.56
N SER A 77 -3.34 -13.97 28.89
CA SER A 77 -4.25 -14.78 28.05
C SER A 77 -4.52 -14.18 26.67
N LEU A 78 -4.29 -12.88 26.48
CA LEU A 78 -4.42 -12.17 25.21
C LEU A 78 -3.11 -12.11 24.41
N ALA A 79 -1.99 -12.55 24.98
CA ALA A 79 -0.73 -12.58 24.25
C ALA A 79 -0.80 -13.66 23.15
N PRO A 80 -0.44 -13.34 21.90
CA PRO A 80 -0.49 -14.34 20.84
C PRO A 80 0.56 -15.44 21.09
N PRO A 81 0.30 -16.70 20.70
CA PRO A 81 1.30 -17.77 20.77
C PRO A 81 2.39 -17.54 19.72
N ASP A 82 3.59 -18.08 19.96
CA ASP A 82 4.67 -18.05 18.98
C ASP A 82 4.29 -18.85 17.73
N PHE A 83 4.78 -18.42 16.55
CA PHE A 83 4.62 -19.23 15.35
C PHE A 83 5.40 -20.54 15.44
N LEU A 84 4.74 -21.64 15.06
CA LEU A 84 5.34 -22.97 14.98
C LEU A 84 6.29 -23.12 13.77
N THR A 85 6.35 -22.12 12.90
CA THR A 85 7.11 -22.12 11.65
C THR A 85 7.86 -20.79 11.50
N ASN A 86 8.92 -20.80 10.67
CA ASN A 86 9.61 -19.57 10.29
C ASN A 86 8.78 -18.79 9.25
N SER A 87 7.78 -18.08 9.74
CA SER A 87 6.79 -17.34 8.92
C SER A 87 6.85 -15.85 9.19
N VAL A 88 6.63 -15.06 8.15
CA VAL A 88 6.42 -13.60 8.25
C VAL A 88 4.96 -13.32 7.96
N GLN A 89 4.26 -12.73 8.94
CA GLN A 89 2.87 -12.31 8.78
C GLN A 89 2.78 -10.80 9.00
N GLY A 90 2.44 -10.07 7.94
CA GLY A 90 2.03 -8.68 8.05
C GLY A 90 0.63 -8.57 8.63
N ILE A 91 0.40 -7.57 9.46
CA ILE A 91 -0.90 -7.25 10.03
C ILE A 91 -1.17 -5.76 9.81
N THR A 92 -2.33 -5.46 9.25
CA THR A 92 -2.77 -4.10 9.01
C THR A 92 -3.98 -3.80 9.90
N TRP A 93 -3.79 -2.90 10.87
CA TRP A 93 -4.89 -2.34 11.66
C TRP A 93 -5.31 -0.98 11.11
N ARG A 94 -6.61 -0.67 11.25
CA ARG A 94 -7.23 0.59 10.79
C ARG A 94 -7.11 0.77 9.28
N LEU A 95 -7.96 0.06 8.56
CA LEU A 95 -8.16 0.28 7.13
C LEU A 95 -8.82 1.66 6.93
N GLY A 96 -8.26 2.46 6.02
CA GLY A 96 -8.94 3.66 5.53
C GLY A 96 -10.14 3.25 4.66
N PHE A 97 -11.29 3.89 4.86
CA PHE A 97 -12.40 3.82 3.89
C PHE A 97 -12.04 4.59 2.64
N GLY A 98 -12.60 4.19 1.51
CA GLY A 98 -12.15 4.75 0.26
C GLY A 98 -12.64 6.15 -0.07
N ILE A 99 -11.91 6.80 -0.96
CA ILE A 99 -12.16 8.15 -1.44
C ILE A 99 -13.41 8.16 -2.33
N ASP A 100 -13.47 7.25 -3.31
CA ASP A 100 -14.58 7.15 -4.27
C ASP A 100 -15.79 6.44 -3.64
N ASN A 101 -15.58 5.21 -3.13
CA ASN A 101 -16.59 4.48 -2.38
C ASN A 101 -16.28 4.51 -0.88
N LYS A 102 -16.98 5.38 -0.16
CA LYS A 102 -16.81 5.59 1.29
C LYS A 102 -17.43 4.49 2.15
N ASN A 103 -18.18 3.55 1.55
CA ASN A 103 -18.84 2.46 2.28
C ASN A 103 -17.96 1.21 2.43
N GLU A 104 -16.80 1.17 1.76
CA GLU A 104 -15.87 0.06 1.84
C GLU A 104 -14.43 0.55 2.03
N PRO A 105 -13.55 -0.25 2.66
CA PRO A 105 -12.11 -0.01 2.68
C PRO A 105 -11.53 0.31 1.31
N GLU A 106 -10.60 1.26 1.28
CA GLU A 106 -9.86 1.62 0.07
C GLU A 106 -9.06 0.41 -0.46
N GLU A 107 -8.60 -0.49 0.40
CA GLU A 107 -7.94 -1.76 0.05
C GLU A 107 -8.76 -2.64 -0.92
N TRP A 108 -10.10 -2.55 -0.87
CA TRP A 108 -10.98 -3.40 -1.66
C TRP A 108 -11.33 -2.80 -3.02
N GLN A 109 -10.86 -1.58 -3.28
CA GLN A 109 -11.12 -0.84 -4.51
C GLN A 109 -9.99 -1.07 -5.51
N ASN A 110 -10.29 -0.90 -6.79
CA ASN A 110 -9.27 -0.99 -7.84
C ASN A 110 -8.50 0.33 -7.97
N HIS A 111 -7.21 0.23 -8.25
CA HIS A 111 -6.27 1.33 -8.46
C HIS A 111 -5.52 1.16 -9.80
N PRO A 112 -6.23 1.07 -10.94
CA PRO A 112 -5.59 0.83 -12.22
C PRO A 112 -4.70 2.02 -12.59
N ALA A 113 -3.49 1.74 -13.08
CA ALA A 113 -2.62 2.79 -13.57
C ALA A 113 -3.19 3.45 -14.84
N ASP A 114 -3.01 4.77 -14.98
CA ASP A 114 -3.36 5.48 -16.22
C ASP A 114 -2.53 4.98 -17.41
N VAL A 115 -1.25 4.68 -17.16
CA VAL A 115 -0.30 4.22 -18.18
C VAL A 115 0.47 3.00 -17.68
N ASN A 116 0.44 1.92 -18.46
CA ASN A 116 1.32 0.76 -18.27
C ASN A 116 2.50 0.85 -19.23
N LEU A 117 3.66 1.23 -18.72
CA LEU A 117 4.92 1.31 -19.47
C LEU A 117 5.57 -0.08 -19.54
N ALA A 118 5.47 -0.72 -20.70
CA ALA A 118 6.07 -2.03 -20.91
C ALA A 118 7.61 -1.93 -20.92
N LEU A 119 8.29 -2.69 -20.07
CA LEU A 119 9.74 -2.82 -20.14
C LEU A 119 10.11 -3.85 -21.21
N THR A 120 10.83 -3.40 -22.24
CA THR A 120 11.36 -4.23 -23.33
C THR A 120 12.89 -4.14 -23.33
N ALA A 121 13.57 -5.05 -24.04
CA ALA A 121 15.04 -5.11 -24.02
C ALA A 121 15.73 -3.90 -24.69
N ASP A 122 14.97 -3.13 -25.47
CA ASP A 122 15.37 -1.92 -26.18
C ASP A 122 15.12 -0.61 -25.38
N MET A 123 14.52 -0.72 -24.18
CA MET A 123 14.44 0.37 -23.21
C MET A 123 15.60 0.33 -22.22
#